data_AF-A0A926PTA5-F1
#
_entry.id   AF-A0A926PTA5-F1
#
_cell.length_a   1.000
_cell.length_b   1.000
_cell.length_c   1.000
_cell.angle_alpha   90.00
_cell.angle_beta   90.00
_cell.angle_gamma   90.00
#
_symmetry.space_group_name_H-M   'P 1'
#
loop_
_entity.id
_entity.type
_entity.pdbx_description
1 polymer ?
#
loop_
_entity_poly.entity_id
_entity_poly.type
_entity_poly.pdbx_seq_one_letter_code
_entity_poly.pdbx_strand_id
1 'polypeptide(L)'
;MSLEIPESIKVWSQFGHPVLMWVLFAATVYAAYLGFQWRRARTATGDEKKELLKGRYNIRHHQYGAVLLSLMVIGTIGGMAVTYINNGKLFFGPHLLAGLGMTGLIATSASLTPFMQKGQDWARVTHIALNVVLVALFGWQAVTGMQIMQRILERMAG
;
A
#
# COMPACT_ATOMS: atom_id res chain seq x y z
N MET A 1 17.50 25.49 21.79
CA MET A 1 17.84 24.11 22.17
C MET A 1 17.56 23.24 20.96
N SER A 2 18.59 22.77 20.25
CA SER A 2 18.40 21.74 19.22
C SER A 2 18.01 20.46 19.96
N LEU A 3 16.80 19.94 19.69
CA LEU A 3 16.43 18.61 20.15
C LEU A 3 17.24 17.60 19.34
N GLU A 4 18.38 17.17 19.88
CA GLU A 4 19.18 16.11 19.26
C GLU A 4 18.41 14.79 19.34
N ILE A 5 18.16 14.20 18.18
CA ILE A 5 17.45 12.92 18.10
C ILE A 5 18.42 11.82 18.53
N PRO A 6 18.05 10.99 19.53
CA PRO A 6 18.87 9.88 19.99
C PRO A 6 19.32 8.97 18.84
N GLU A 7 20.58 8.54 18.88
CA GLU A 7 21.19 7.72 17.81
C GLU A 7 20.45 6.38 17.62
N SER A 8 19.95 5.80 18.71
CA SER A 8 19.11 4.59 18.64
C SER A 8 17.85 4.81 17.79
N ILE A 9 17.18 5.96 17.93
CA ILE A 9 15.99 6.28 17.15
C ILE A 9 16.35 6.44 15.67
N LYS A 10 17.48 7.07 15.35
CA LYS A 10 17.97 7.21 13.98
C LYS A 10 18.20 5.85 13.32
N VAL A 11 18.90 4.94 14.00
CA VAL A 11 19.19 3.59 13.48
C VAL A 11 17.91 2.77 13.30
N TRP A 12 17.09 2.63 14.35
CA TRP A 12 15.93 1.74 14.32
C TRP A 12 14.80 2.25 13.42
N SER A 13 14.67 3.57 13.25
CA SER A 13 13.64 4.16 12.39
C SER A 13 13.81 3.79 10.91
N GLN A 14 15.03 3.51 10.45
CA GLN A 14 15.31 3.14 9.06
C GLN A 14 14.71 1.78 8.66
N PHE A 15 14.46 0.88 9.62
CA PHE A 15 13.89 -0.44 9.38
C PHE A 15 12.36 -0.46 9.42
N GLY A 16 11.74 0.53 10.07
CA GLY A 16 10.28 0.58 10.24
C GLY A 16 9.52 0.67 8.91
N HIS A 17 9.99 1.51 7.99
CA HIS A 17 9.34 1.67 6.68
C HIS A 17 9.39 0.38 5.83
N PRO A 18 10.55 -0.28 5.65
CA PRO A 18 10.64 -1.55 4.92
C PRO A 18 9.77 -2.67 5.51
N VAL A 19 9.72 -2.82 6.84
CA VAL A 19 8.82 -3.79 7.49
C VAL A 19 7.36 -3.46 7.22
N LEU A 20 6.97 -2.20 7.37
CA LEU A 20 5.62 -1.74 7.06
C LEU A 20 5.26 -2.02 5.58
N MET A 21 6.18 -1.80 4.65
CA MET A 21 5.92 -2.04 3.22
C MET A 21 5.64 -3.51 2.92
N TRP A 22 6.32 -4.45 3.58
CA TRP A 22 6.03 -5.88 3.43
C TRP A 22 4.66 -6.26 3.99
N VAL A 23 4.30 -5.72 5.17
CA VAL A 23 2.97 -5.92 5.75
C VAL A 23 1.88 -5.36 4.83
N LEU A 24 2.09 -4.16 4.29
CA LEU A 24 1.16 -3.53 3.36
C LEU A 24 1.05 -4.31 2.05
N PHE A 25 2.13 -4.87 1.54
CA PHE A 25 2.08 -5.70 0.35
C PHE A 25 1.22 -6.96 0.56
N ALA A 26 1.45 -7.69 1.65
CA ALA A 26 0.63 -8.85 2.01
C ALA A 26 -0.85 -8.47 2.19
N ALA A 27 -1.12 -7.38 2.90
CA ALA A 27 -2.48 -6.87 3.09
C ALA A 27 -3.14 -6.44 1.76
N THR A 28 -2.36 -5.90 0.82
CA THR A 28 -2.84 -5.51 -0.52
C THR A 28 -3.21 -6.74 -1.35
N VAL A 29 -2.40 -7.80 -1.32
CA VAL A 29 -2.73 -9.10 -1.96
C VAL A 29 -4.00 -9.68 -1.36
N TYR A 30 -4.18 -9.62 -0.03
CA TYR A 30 -5.41 -10.07 0.62
C TYR A 30 -6.62 -9.20 0.24
N ALA A 31 -6.48 -7.88 0.16
CA ALA A 31 -7.54 -7.00 -0.31
C ALA A 31 -7.92 -7.30 -1.77
N ALA A 32 -6.96 -7.61 -2.63
CA ALA A 32 -7.19 -8.05 -4.00
C ALA A 32 -8.00 -9.37 -4.05
N TYR A 33 -7.66 -10.33 -3.19
CA TYR A 33 -8.45 -11.55 -3.02
C TYR A 33 -9.91 -11.25 -2.62
N LEU A 34 -10.13 -10.39 -1.63
CA LEU A 34 -11.48 -9.99 -1.22
C LEU A 34 -12.26 -9.30 -2.35
N GLY A 35 -11.59 -8.43 -3.12
CA GLY A 35 -12.18 -7.76 -4.29
C GLY A 35 -12.57 -8.75 -5.39
N PHE A 36 -11.74 -9.77 -5.63
CA PHE A 36 -12.04 -10.84 -6.58
C PHE A 36 -13.24 -11.68 -6.14
N GLN A 37 -13.31 -12.08 -4.87
CA GLN A 37 -14.46 -12.82 -4.34
C GLN A 37 -15.75 -11.99 -4.39
N TRP A 38 -15.67 -10.68 -4.15
CA TRP A 38 -16.82 -9.80 -4.32
C TRP A 38 -17.28 -9.71 -5.78
N ARG A 39 -16.34 -9.67 -6.74
CA ARG A 39 -16.69 -9.74 -8.16
C ARG A 39 -17.41 -11.05 -8.48
N ARG A 40 -16.92 -12.20 -8.00
CA ARG A 40 -17.59 -13.50 -8.16
C ARG A 40 -18.99 -13.50 -7.57
N ALA A 41 -19.17 -12.98 -6.36
CA ALA A 41 -20.48 -12.92 -5.71
C ALA A 41 -21.53 -12.13 -6.52
N ARG A 42 -21.10 -11.13 -7.29
CA ARG A 42 -21.97 -10.33 -8.17
C ARG A 42 -22.37 -11.04 -9.45
N THR A 43 -21.51 -11.94 -9.96
CA THR A 43 -21.73 -12.65 -11.23
C THR A 43 -22.25 -14.07 -11.05
N ALA A 44 -22.12 -14.66 -9.86
CA ALA A 44 -22.62 -16.00 -9.55
C ALA A 44 -24.15 -16.06 -9.48
N THR A 45 -24.70 -17.25 -9.68
CA THR A 45 -26.14 -17.56 -9.59
C THR A 45 -26.37 -18.76 -8.66
N GLY A 46 -27.63 -19.04 -8.33
CA GLY A 46 -28.01 -20.22 -7.52
C GLY A 46 -27.34 -20.28 -6.15
N ASP A 47 -26.95 -21.49 -5.75
CA ASP A 47 -26.38 -21.75 -4.42
C ASP A 47 -24.95 -21.22 -4.24
N GLU A 48 -24.16 -21.12 -5.32
CA GLU A 48 -22.82 -20.49 -5.28
C GLU A 48 -22.93 -19.03 -4.80
N LYS A 49 -23.91 -18.28 -5.32
CA LYS A 49 -24.15 -16.90 -4.89
C LYS A 49 -24.49 -16.83 -3.40
N LYS A 50 -25.38 -17.71 -2.93
CA LYS A 50 -25.78 -17.73 -1.51
C LYS A 50 -24.58 -17.99 -0.60
N GLU A 51 -23.71 -18.92 -0.99
CA GLU A 51 -22.50 -19.24 -0.23
C GLU A 51 -21.50 -18.07 -0.22
N LEU A 52 -21.22 -17.47 -1.38
CA LEU A 52 -20.32 -16.33 -1.48
C LEU A 52 -20.79 -15.11 -0.66
N LEU A 53 -22.10 -14.88 -0.57
CA LEU A 53 -22.66 -13.77 0.21
C LEU A 53 -22.43 -13.94 1.73
N LYS A 54 -22.33 -15.16 2.25
CA LYS A 54 -21.97 -15.41 3.67
C LYS A 54 -20.59 -14.83 4.01
N GLY A 55 -19.69 -14.79 3.03
CA GLY A 55 -18.34 -14.26 3.19
C GLY A 55 -18.26 -12.74 3.37
N ARG A 56 -19.35 -11.97 3.16
CA ARG A 56 -19.38 -10.50 3.34
C ARG A 56 -18.18 -9.78 2.70
N TYR A 57 -17.76 -10.24 1.52
CA TYR A 57 -16.52 -9.80 0.87
C TYR A 57 -16.52 -8.30 0.53
N ASN A 58 -17.68 -7.72 0.24
CA ASN A 58 -17.83 -6.28 0.04
C ASN A 58 -17.45 -5.46 1.28
N ILE A 59 -17.93 -5.86 2.47
CA ILE A 59 -17.67 -5.16 3.73
C ILE A 59 -16.20 -5.30 4.09
N ARG A 60 -15.67 -6.53 4.04
CA ARG A 60 -14.25 -6.78 4.35
C ARG A 60 -13.35 -6.04 3.39
N HIS A 61 -13.59 -6.11 2.08
CA HIS A 61 -12.79 -5.39 1.09
C HIS A 61 -12.79 -3.87 1.37
N HIS A 62 -13.94 -3.29 1.71
CA HIS A 62 -14.03 -1.87 2.04
C HIS A 62 -13.23 -1.51 3.31
N GLN A 63 -13.37 -2.29 4.38
CA GLN A 63 -12.65 -2.06 5.64
C GLN A 63 -11.14 -2.20 5.48
N TYR A 64 -10.68 -3.29 4.86
CA TYR A 64 -9.25 -3.50 4.59
C TYR A 64 -8.70 -2.43 3.63
N GLY A 65 -9.48 -2.01 2.62
CA GLY A 65 -9.12 -0.92 1.72
C GLY A 65 -8.95 0.42 2.44
N ALA A 66 -9.82 0.74 3.39
CA ALA A 66 -9.72 1.97 4.20
C ALA A 66 -8.47 1.96 5.10
N VAL A 67 -8.18 0.82 5.74
CA VAL A 67 -6.97 0.64 6.55
C VAL A 67 -5.71 0.75 5.69
N LEU A 68 -5.69 0.08 4.53
CA LEU A 68 -4.58 0.15 3.57
C LEU A 68 -4.33 1.59 3.12
N LEU A 69 -5.37 2.33 2.73
CA LEU A 69 -5.25 3.74 2.35
C LEU A 69 -4.59 4.56 3.47
N SER A 70 -5.09 4.46 4.69
CA SER A 70 -4.57 5.21 5.83
C SER A 70 -3.10 4.88 6.11
N LEU A 71 -2.77 3.59 6.20
CA LEU A 71 -1.42 3.14 6.50
C LEU A 71 -0.43 3.45 5.36
N MET A 72 -0.85 3.36 4.10
CA MET A 72 0.00 3.74 2.97
C MET A 72 0.32 5.23 2.98
N VAL A 73 -0.67 6.10 3.19
CA VAL A 73 -0.48 7.55 3.25
C VAL A 73 0.45 7.92 4.41
N ILE A 74 0.13 7.46 5.62
CA ILE A 74 0.93 7.76 6.82
C ILE A 74 2.34 7.13 6.70
N GLY A 75 2.45 5.91 6.20
CA GLY A 75 3.73 5.22 5.99
C GLY A 75 4.62 5.90 4.96
N THR A 76 4.03 6.53 3.93
CA THR A 76 4.77 7.34 2.95
C THR A 76 5.30 8.62 3.58
N ILE A 77 4.45 9.34 4.33
CA ILE A 77 4.86 10.55 5.07
C ILE A 77 5.96 10.20 6.09
N GLY A 78 5.77 9.13 6.86
CA GLY A 78 6.74 8.64 7.85
C GLY A 78 8.07 8.23 7.23
N GLY A 79 8.06 7.51 6.10
CA GLY A 79 9.28 7.11 5.39
C GLY A 79 10.08 8.32 4.88
N MET A 80 9.39 9.33 4.34
CA MET A 80 10.03 10.60 3.96
C MET A 80 10.59 11.34 5.18
N ALA A 81 9.84 11.42 6.28
CA ALA A 81 10.28 12.07 7.51
C ALA A 81 11.54 11.42 8.09
N VAL A 82 11.56 10.08 8.18
CA VAL A 82 12.73 9.30 8.60
C VAL A 82 13.93 9.56 7.68
N THR A 83 13.72 9.57 6.37
CA THR A 83 14.79 9.86 5.40
C THR A 83 15.38 11.25 5.63
N TYR A 84 14.52 12.27 5.77
CA TYR A 84 14.94 13.65 5.98
C TYR A 84 15.69 13.83 7.30
N ILE A 85 15.18 13.27 8.39
CA ILE A 85 15.82 13.36 9.72
C ILE A 85 17.21 12.73 9.72
N ASN A 86 17.39 11.60 9.04
CA ASN A 86 18.66 10.87 9.01
C ASN A 86 19.68 11.44 8.02
N ASN A 87 19.23 12.14 6.96
CA ASN A 87 20.11 12.54 5.84
C ASN A 87 20.13 14.06 5.58
N GLY A 88 19.29 14.85 6.26
CA GLY A 88 19.10 16.28 6.01
C GLY A 88 18.44 16.63 4.67
N LYS A 89 18.06 15.62 3.86
CA LYS A 89 17.41 15.78 2.56
C LYS A 89 16.60 14.55 2.17
N LEU A 90 15.70 14.72 1.21
CA LEU A 90 15.05 13.61 0.52
C LEU A 90 15.85 13.23 -0.72
N PHE A 91 15.92 11.93 -1.01
CA PHE A 91 16.55 11.43 -2.23
C PHE A 91 15.51 11.34 -3.35
N PHE A 92 15.61 12.23 -4.33
CA PHE A 92 14.75 12.21 -5.51
C PHE A 92 15.18 11.09 -6.46
N GLY A 93 14.59 9.91 -6.30
CA GLY A 93 14.92 8.73 -7.10
C GLY A 93 13.72 7.84 -7.39
N PRO A 94 13.90 6.76 -8.17
CA PRO A 94 12.81 5.90 -8.62
C PRO A 94 11.95 5.32 -7.49
N HIS A 95 12.55 4.99 -6.34
CA HIS A 95 11.84 4.48 -5.17
C HIS A 95 10.85 5.51 -4.62
N LEU A 96 11.31 6.74 -4.35
CA LEU A 96 10.46 7.82 -3.83
C LEU A 96 9.34 8.17 -4.82
N LEU A 97 9.67 8.34 -6.10
CA LEU A 97 8.69 8.69 -7.13
C LEU A 97 7.62 7.61 -7.31
N ALA A 98 8.02 6.35 -7.34
CA ALA A 98 7.08 5.23 -7.39
C ALA A 98 6.20 5.18 -6.13
N GLY A 99 6.78 5.37 -4.94
CA GLY A 99 6.04 5.41 -3.68
C GLY A 99 4.96 6.51 -3.67
N LEU A 100 5.32 7.73 -4.07
CA LEU A 100 4.37 8.84 -4.20
C LEU A 100 3.28 8.56 -5.24
N GLY A 101 3.66 7.96 -6.37
CA GLY A 101 2.72 7.50 -7.39
C GLY A 101 1.73 6.47 -6.84
N MET A 102 2.21 5.49 -6.07
CA MET A 102 1.38 4.48 -5.41
C MET A 102 0.41 5.10 -4.40
N THR A 103 0.83 6.11 -3.62
CA THR A 103 -0.05 6.87 -2.74
C THR A 103 -1.18 7.56 -3.53
N GLY A 104 -0.85 8.17 -4.66
CA GLY A 104 -1.84 8.78 -5.56
C GLY A 104 -2.80 7.75 -6.15
N LEU A 105 -2.28 6.57 -6.56
CA LEU A 105 -3.09 5.47 -7.10
C LEU A 105 -4.10 4.96 -6.09
N ILE A 106 -3.69 4.66 -4.86
CA ILE A 106 -4.63 4.13 -3.85
C ILE A 106 -5.66 5.18 -3.42
N ALA A 107 -5.27 6.44 -3.27
CA ALA A 107 -6.19 7.52 -2.94
C ALA A 107 -7.24 7.73 -4.04
N THR A 108 -6.81 7.79 -5.30
CA THR A 108 -7.70 7.88 -6.46
C THR A 108 -8.60 6.65 -6.56
N SER A 109 -8.05 5.46 -6.34
CA SER A 109 -8.81 4.22 -6.42
C SER A 109 -9.89 4.15 -5.33
N ALA A 110 -9.59 4.57 -4.11
CA ALA A 110 -10.54 4.64 -3.00
C ALA A 110 -11.64 5.68 -3.24
N SER A 111 -11.31 6.83 -3.84
CA SER A 111 -12.29 7.90 -4.13
C SER A 111 -13.34 7.51 -5.18
N LEU A 112 -13.12 6.43 -5.95
CA LEU A 112 -14.11 5.87 -6.88
C LEU A 112 -15.26 5.12 -6.18
N THR A 113 -15.12 4.82 -4.88
CA THR A 113 -16.10 4.04 -4.11
C THR A 113 -17.56 4.54 -4.24
N PRO A 114 -17.87 5.85 -4.12
CA PRO A 114 -19.24 6.33 -4.25
C PRO A 114 -19.85 6.05 -5.62
N PHE A 115 -19.06 6.12 -6.71
CA PHE A 115 -19.53 5.81 -8.05
C PHE A 115 -19.77 4.30 -8.23
N MET A 116 -18.87 3.47 -7.70
CA MET A 116 -19.04 2.02 -7.73
C MET A 116 -20.26 1.54 -6.94
N GLN A 117 -20.55 2.18 -5.80
CA GLN A 117 -21.75 1.94 -5.00
C GLN A 117 -23.03 2.33 -5.74
N LYS A 118 -22.97 3.39 -6.57
CA LYS A 118 -24.07 3.81 -7.47
C LYS A 118 -24.25 2.94 -8.72
N GLY A 119 -23.51 1.84 -8.86
CA GLY A 119 -23.68 0.96 -10.02
C GLY A 119 -22.74 1.24 -11.19
N GLN A 120 -21.92 2.29 -11.15
CA GLN A 120 -21.14 2.75 -12.31
C GLN A 120 -19.99 1.80 -12.66
N ASP A 121 -20.04 1.20 -13.85
CA ASP A 121 -19.05 0.19 -14.26
C ASP A 121 -17.70 0.78 -14.65
N TRP A 122 -17.67 1.97 -15.26
CA TRP A 122 -16.41 2.65 -15.58
C TRP A 122 -15.57 2.85 -14.31
N ALA A 123 -16.20 3.22 -13.19
CA ALA A 123 -15.52 3.42 -11.91
C ALA A 123 -14.95 2.10 -11.36
N ARG A 124 -15.66 0.98 -11.56
CA ARG A 124 -15.18 -0.35 -11.14
C ARG A 124 -13.99 -0.80 -11.96
N VAL A 125 -14.04 -0.64 -13.27
CA VAL A 125 -12.95 -1.00 -14.17
C VAL A 125 -11.72 -0.14 -13.87
N THR A 126 -11.89 1.17 -13.69
CA THR A 126 -10.80 2.07 -13.30
C THR A 126 -10.21 1.69 -11.94
N HIS A 127 -11.05 1.44 -10.92
CA HIS A 127 -10.59 0.98 -9.61
C HIS A 127 -9.76 -0.31 -9.72
N ILE A 128 -10.21 -1.30 -10.50
CA ILE A 128 -9.48 -2.55 -10.71
C ILE A 128 -8.14 -2.27 -11.41
N ALA A 129 -8.13 -1.50 -12.49
CA ALA A 129 -6.93 -1.18 -13.24
C ALA A 129 -5.87 -0.47 -12.36
N LEU A 130 -6.28 0.55 -11.60
CA LEU A 130 -5.40 1.26 -10.67
C LEU A 130 -4.79 0.31 -9.63
N ASN A 131 -5.59 -0.61 -9.08
CA ASN A 131 -5.11 -1.55 -8.08
C ASN A 131 -4.22 -2.67 -8.64
N VAL A 132 -4.44 -3.09 -9.89
CA VAL A 132 -3.53 -4.04 -10.56
C VAL A 132 -2.15 -3.39 -10.72
N VAL A 133 -2.10 -2.13 -11.18
CA VAL A 133 -0.86 -1.36 -11.24
C VAL A 133 -0.25 -1.19 -9.86
N LEU A 134 -1.05 -0.89 -8.83
CA LEU A 134 -0.58 -0.77 -7.45
C LEU A 134 0.08 -2.05 -6.93
N VAL A 135 -0.52 -3.21 -7.16
CA VAL A 135 0.04 -4.52 -6.77
C VAL A 135 1.37 -4.78 -7.51
N ALA A 136 1.42 -4.48 -8.81
CA ALA A 136 2.64 -4.64 -9.59
C ALA A 136 3.78 -3.73 -9.09
N LEU A 137 3.46 -2.47 -8.78
CA LEU A 137 4.41 -1.51 -8.21
C LEU A 137 4.87 -1.94 -6.82
N PHE A 138 3.99 -2.47 -5.96
CA PHE A 138 4.41 -3.07 -4.69
C PHE A 138 5.41 -4.21 -4.89
N GLY A 139 5.14 -5.13 -5.82
CA GLY A 139 6.06 -6.22 -6.14
C GLY A 139 7.44 -5.72 -6.60
N TRP A 140 7.47 -4.71 -7.48
CA TRP A 140 8.70 -4.06 -7.91
C TRP A 140 9.44 -3.38 -6.74
N GLN A 141 8.72 -2.60 -5.94
CA GLN A 141 9.27 -1.86 -4.80
C GLN A 141 9.78 -2.77 -3.68
N ALA A 142 9.19 -3.95 -3.51
CA ALA A 142 9.68 -4.96 -2.57
C ALA A 142 11.09 -5.43 -2.96
N VAL A 143 11.36 -5.64 -4.26
CA VAL A 143 12.69 -6.03 -4.76
C VAL A 143 13.69 -4.88 -4.64
N THR A 144 13.34 -3.69 -5.15
CA THR A 144 14.27 -2.56 -5.13
C THR A 144 14.51 -2.01 -3.73
N GLY A 145 13.52 -2.08 -2.84
CA GLY A 145 13.66 -1.72 -1.42
C GLY A 145 14.64 -2.62 -0.68
N MET A 146 14.65 -3.93 -0.96
CA MET A 146 15.63 -4.85 -0.37
C MET A 146 17.05 -4.57 -0.85
N GLN A 147 17.24 -4.17 -2.11
CA GLN A 147 18.55 -3.74 -2.62
C GLN A 147 19.04 -2.47 -1.92
N ILE A 148 18.13 -1.53 -1.60
CA ILE A 148 18.47 -0.33 -0.83
C ILE A 148 18.88 -0.72 0.59
N MET A 149 18.13 -1.62 1.24
CA MET A 149 18.45 -2.12 2.57
C MET A 149 19.84 -2.76 2.63
N GLN A 150 20.19 -3.59 1.65
CA GLN A 150 21.52 -4.20 1.55
C GLN A 150 22.64 -3.15 1.51
N ARG A 151 22.48 -2.11 0.69
CA ARG A 151 23.46 -1.00 0.62
C ARG A 151 23.59 -0.22 1.93
N ILE A 152 22.52 -0.10 2.71
CA ILE A 152 22.55 0.55 4.04
C ILE A 152 23.32 -0.34 5.02
N LEU A 153 23.04 -1.65 5.04
CA LEU A 153 23.75 -2.61 5.89
C LEU A 153 25.26 -2.65 5.59
N GLU A 154 25.64 -2.68 4.31
CA GLU A 154 27.05 -2.63 3.89
C GLU A 154 27.77 -1.36 4.39
N ARG A 155 27.10 -0.20 4.36
CA ARG A 155 27.66 1.07 4.85
C ARG A 155 27.76 1.16 6.37
N MET A 156 26.99 0.39 7.11
CA MET A 156 27.08 0.34 8.58
C MET A 156 28.12 -0.67 9.07
N ALA A 157 28.43 -1.67 8.25
CA ALA A 157 29.36 -2.74 8.60
C ALA A 157 30.83 -2.42 8.25
N GLY A 158 31.08 -1.43 7.38
CA GLY A 158 32.40 -0.91 7.04
C GLY A 158 32.68 0.43 7.69
#